data_AF-A0A9D1FZ43-F1
#
_entry.id   AF-A0A9D1FZ43-F1
#
_cell.length_a   1.000
_cell.length_b   1.000
_cell.length_c   1.000
_cell.angle_alpha   90.00
_cell.angle_beta   90.00
_cell.angle_gamma   90.00
#
_symmetry.space_group_name_H-M   'P 1'
#
loop_
_entity.id
_entity.type
_entity.pdbx_description
1 polymer ?
#
loop_
_entity_poly.entity_id
_entity_poly.type
_entity_poly.pdbx_seq_one_letter_code
_entity_poly.pdbx_strand_id
1 'polypeptide(L)'
;MPDFVPVKALKKEPLRASCAIDCAQHCPMDILLEELHEMGDVDVLVVGVGECAYYSRKMPFSGGQRNWAYQLEDREIIFGELSGLDAALARLTADNRAAVCVSTCVPSIMHLAVPELIARKYPSVACVEAPSFQGISPTDSLETLYCALLAGAPAGQDAGVAVWDEAPAGLAALRARLRAGVHIVRSRRFLGLLRERERAGAGVWLDDYSFHPLDWYARHVETLRLPGGALEAMDALTRALAARGPLALRGPFAYEFALYLCRAGAQVRRVSFGDFHRYAYERCLKLPEGILVCPENGVLEAVPGETALDFTPDSEEIARLRGSGRLLFLLRRAEEICH
;
A
#
# COMPACT_ATOMS: atom_id res chain seq x y z
N MET A 1 15.65 18.56 13.83
CA MET A 1 14.47 18.69 12.94
C MET A 1 14.64 17.66 11.84
N PRO A 2 13.57 17.10 11.26
CA PRO A 2 13.74 16.19 10.15
C PRO A 2 14.37 16.94 8.97
N ASP A 3 15.56 16.51 8.56
CA ASP A 3 16.33 17.20 7.54
C ASP A 3 15.80 16.87 6.14
N PHE A 4 15.66 17.90 5.32
CA PHE A 4 15.35 17.75 3.89
C PHE A 4 16.55 17.14 3.18
N VAL A 5 16.33 16.02 2.49
CA VAL A 5 17.40 15.32 1.75
C VAL A 5 17.19 15.43 0.24
N PRO A 6 18.26 15.53 -0.56
CA PRO A 6 18.13 15.40 -2.02
C PRO A 6 17.43 14.09 -2.39
N VAL A 7 16.48 14.12 -3.32
CA VAL A 7 15.66 12.94 -3.64
C VAL A 7 16.48 11.73 -4.11
N LYS A 8 17.63 11.97 -4.74
CA LYS A 8 18.56 10.90 -5.17
C LYS A 8 19.38 10.30 -4.03
N ALA A 9 19.44 10.98 -2.88
CA ALA A 9 20.04 10.47 -1.64
C ALA A 9 19.00 9.80 -0.73
N LEU A 10 17.71 9.78 -1.11
CA LEU A 10 16.66 9.14 -0.33
C LEU A 10 16.89 7.61 -0.28
N LYS A 11 17.00 7.09 0.94
CA LYS A 11 17.17 5.65 1.20
C LYS A 11 15.84 4.99 1.52
N LYS A 12 15.76 3.66 1.33
CA LYS A 12 14.62 2.82 1.75
C LYS A 12 14.53 2.62 3.26
N GLU A 13 15.39 3.26 4.04
CA GLU A 13 15.61 2.90 5.43
C GLU A 13 14.71 3.71 6.36
N PRO A 14 13.91 3.04 7.20
CA PRO A 14 13.70 3.47 8.57
C PRO A 14 14.75 2.75 9.44
N LEU A 15 16.05 2.84 9.13
CA LEU A 15 17.09 2.57 10.13
C LEU A 15 17.06 3.77 11.06
N ARG A 16 16.09 3.75 11.96
CA ARG A 16 16.00 4.77 12.97
C ARG A 16 17.27 4.72 13.82
N ALA A 17 17.67 5.85 14.39
CA ALA A 17 18.78 5.88 15.33
C ALA A 17 18.62 4.74 16.36
N SER A 18 19.72 4.22 16.89
CA SER A 18 19.73 3.08 17.83
C SER A 18 18.82 3.24 19.06
N CYS A 19 18.29 4.45 19.30
CA CYS A 19 17.35 4.82 20.35
C CYS A 19 16.01 5.38 19.83
N ALA A 20 15.55 4.97 18.65
CA ALA A 20 14.29 5.49 18.16
C ALA A 20 13.10 4.97 18.97
N ILE A 21 12.68 5.83 19.89
CA ILE A 21 11.44 5.70 20.65
C ILE A 21 10.33 6.09 19.68
N ASP A 22 9.79 5.10 18.99
CA ASP A 22 8.52 5.25 18.27
C ASP A 22 7.49 4.36 18.94
N CYS A 23 6.58 4.98 19.68
CA CYS A 23 5.76 4.29 20.66
C CYS A 23 4.50 3.64 20.07
N ALA A 24 4.30 3.64 18.74
CA ALA A 24 2.98 3.33 18.17
C ALA A 24 2.97 2.65 16.80
N GLN A 25 4.06 2.02 16.36
CA GLN A 25 4.04 1.26 15.09
C GLN A 25 3.82 -0.23 15.32
N HIS A 26 2.67 -0.71 14.82
CA HIS A 26 2.34 -2.12 14.71
C HIS A 26 3.25 -2.80 13.69
N CYS A 27 3.68 -4.03 13.95
CA CYS A 27 4.49 -4.78 12.99
C CYS A 27 3.64 -5.30 11.80
N PRO A 28 4.24 -5.71 10.66
CA PRO A 28 3.48 -6.22 9.51
C PRO A 28 2.52 -7.36 9.85
N MET A 29 2.90 -8.28 10.74
CA MET A 29 2.03 -9.37 11.19
C MET A 29 0.72 -8.83 11.77
N ASP A 30 0.79 -7.78 12.57
CA ASP A 30 -0.38 -7.24 13.27
C ASP A 30 -1.32 -6.50 12.30
N ILE A 31 -0.76 -5.72 11.37
CA ILE A 31 -1.52 -5.10 10.27
C ILE A 31 -2.26 -6.16 9.42
N LEU A 32 -1.60 -7.27 9.13
CA LEU A 32 -2.23 -8.37 8.39
C LEU A 32 -3.35 -9.04 9.19
N LEU A 33 -3.18 -9.20 10.50
CA LEU A 33 -4.20 -9.77 11.37
C LEU A 33 -5.43 -8.88 11.44
N GLU A 34 -5.27 -7.56 11.56
CA GLU A 34 -6.38 -6.60 11.51
C GLU A 34 -7.14 -6.71 10.18
N GLU A 35 -6.43 -6.73 9.06
CA GLU A 35 -7.05 -6.87 7.74
C GLU A 35 -7.81 -8.19 7.59
N LEU A 36 -7.23 -9.30 8.06
CA LEU A 36 -7.83 -10.63 7.99
C LEU A 36 -9.00 -10.78 8.97
N HIS A 37 -8.94 -10.12 10.12
CA HIS A 37 -10.04 -10.07 11.07
C HIS A 37 -11.29 -9.43 10.44
N GLU A 38 -11.12 -8.28 9.79
CA GLU A 38 -12.21 -7.57 9.10
C GLU A 38 -12.82 -8.38 7.94
N MET A 39 -12.03 -9.22 7.27
CA MET A 39 -12.53 -10.10 6.20
C MET A 39 -13.50 -11.19 6.71
N GLY A 40 -13.33 -11.67 7.94
CA GLY A 40 -14.25 -12.60 8.61
C GLY A 40 -14.40 -14.02 8.04
N ASP A 41 -13.94 -14.30 6.82
CA ASP A 41 -14.13 -15.58 6.10
C ASP A 41 -12.82 -16.35 5.80
N VAL A 42 -11.68 -15.92 6.35
CA VAL A 42 -10.36 -16.52 6.15
C VAL A 42 -9.73 -16.94 7.48
N ASP A 43 -9.38 -18.21 7.63
CA ASP A 43 -8.63 -18.68 8.80
C ASP A 43 -7.16 -18.21 8.73
N VAL A 44 -6.51 -18.03 9.88
CA VAL A 44 -5.13 -17.53 9.95
C VAL A 44 -4.27 -18.49 10.75
N LEU A 45 -3.04 -18.71 10.28
CA LEU A 45 -1.97 -19.37 11.00
C LEU A 45 -0.76 -18.43 11.08
N VAL A 46 -0.43 -17.96 12.28
CA VAL A 46 0.80 -17.21 12.52
C VAL A 46 1.93 -18.17 12.86
N VAL A 47 3.02 -18.14 12.09
CA VAL A 47 4.23 -18.95 12.31
C VAL A 47 5.33 -18.03 12.83
N GLY A 48 5.76 -18.25 14.06
CA GLY A 48 6.78 -17.41 14.69
C GLY A 48 7.24 -17.93 16.05
N VAL A 49 8.02 -17.13 16.76
CA VAL A 49 8.43 -17.44 18.14
C VAL A 49 7.32 -17.07 19.14
N GLY A 50 7.52 -17.42 20.41
CA GLY A 50 6.51 -17.29 21.47
C GLY A 50 5.88 -15.89 21.58
N GLU A 51 6.64 -14.83 21.33
CA GLU A 51 6.12 -13.45 21.31
C GLU A 51 5.02 -13.27 20.25
N CYS A 52 5.34 -13.53 18.98
CA CYS A 52 4.37 -13.39 17.87
C CYS A 52 3.15 -14.31 18.07
N ALA A 53 3.38 -15.54 18.55
CA ALA A 53 2.31 -16.49 18.84
C ALA A 53 1.38 -16.01 19.98
N TYR A 54 1.94 -15.32 20.98
CA TYR A 54 1.17 -14.75 22.07
C TYR A 54 0.37 -13.51 21.64
N TYR A 55 1.02 -12.54 20.98
CA TYR A 55 0.36 -11.29 20.57
C TYR A 55 -0.68 -11.51 19.49
N SER A 56 -0.43 -12.37 18.50
CA SER A 56 -1.42 -12.69 17.46
C SER A 56 -2.75 -13.18 18.04
N ARG A 57 -2.69 -13.99 19.11
CA ARG A 57 -3.88 -14.54 19.78
C ARG A 57 -4.66 -13.52 20.62
N LYS A 58 -4.13 -12.33 20.86
CA LYS A 58 -4.88 -11.26 21.55
C LYS A 58 -5.98 -10.68 20.69
N MET A 59 -5.90 -10.82 19.37
CA MET A 59 -6.94 -10.39 18.46
C MET A 59 -8.09 -11.42 18.43
N PRO A 60 -9.28 -11.08 18.95
CA PRO A 60 -10.36 -12.04 19.07
C PRO A 60 -11.07 -12.19 17.72
N PHE A 61 -10.81 -13.28 17.00
CA PHE A 61 -11.53 -13.60 15.78
C PHE A 61 -12.93 -14.10 16.13
N SER A 62 -13.95 -13.58 15.43
CA SER A 62 -15.37 -13.89 15.70
C SER A 62 -15.99 -14.71 14.56
N GLY A 63 -17.27 -15.07 14.66
CA GLY A 63 -17.99 -15.69 13.54
C GLY A 63 -17.50 -17.08 13.12
N GLY A 64 -16.76 -17.79 13.97
CA GLY A 64 -16.19 -19.11 13.65
C GLY A 64 -14.90 -19.06 12.84
N GLN A 65 -14.36 -17.87 12.55
CA GLN A 65 -13.02 -17.68 12.00
C GLN A 65 -11.96 -18.14 13.01
N ARG A 66 -10.91 -18.80 12.53
CA ARG A 66 -9.87 -19.36 13.38
C ARG A 66 -8.58 -18.55 13.30
N ASN A 67 -8.06 -18.14 14.44
CA ASN A 67 -6.75 -17.51 14.58
C ASN A 67 -5.81 -18.48 15.31
N TRP A 68 -5.00 -19.21 14.53
CA TRP A 68 -4.06 -20.22 15.01
C TRP A 68 -2.65 -19.63 15.10
N ALA A 69 -1.86 -20.14 16.03
CA ALA A 69 -0.46 -19.80 16.14
C ALA A 69 0.38 -21.08 16.23
N TYR A 70 1.43 -21.17 15.42
CA TYR A 70 2.47 -22.17 15.48
C TYR A 70 3.73 -21.55 16.08
N GLN A 71 4.05 -21.94 17.31
CA GLN A 71 5.28 -21.53 17.97
C GLN A 71 6.42 -22.42 17.47
N LEU A 72 7.41 -21.79 16.83
CA LEU A 72 8.65 -22.47 16.43
C LEU A 72 9.41 -22.96 17.67
N GLU A 73 9.97 -24.15 17.56
CA GLU A 73 10.86 -24.76 18.54
C GLU A 73 12.29 -24.83 17.98
N ASP A 74 13.22 -25.32 18.80
CA ASP A 74 14.64 -25.44 18.43
C ASP A 74 14.83 -26.32 17.18
N ARG A 75 13.95 -27.30 16.94
CA ARG A 75 14.04 -28.16 15.75
C ARG A 75 13.85 -27.39 14.44
N GLU A 76 12.89 -26.47 14.39
CA GLU A 76 12.69 -25.63 13.21
C GLU A 76 13.80 -24.59 13.11
N ILE A 77 14.14 -23.94 14.22
CA ILE A 77 15.07 -22.81 14.24
C ILE A 77 16.51 -23.27 13.93
N ILE A 78 16.97 -24.34 14.57
CA ILE A 78 18.36 -24.81 14.46
C ILE A 78 18.53 -25.72 13.24
N PHE A 79 17.60 -26.65 13.03
CA PHE A 79 17.75 -27.70 12.01
C PHE A 79 16.91 -27.49 10.75
N GLY A 80 16.04 -26.48 10.71
CA GLY A 80 15.12 -26.26 9.59
C GLY A 80 14.10 -27.39 9.43
N GLU A 81 13.86 -28.19 10.48
CA GLU A 81 12.97 -29.35 10.41
C GLU A 81 11.49 -28.93 10.47
N LEU A 82 10.83 -28.85 9.33
CA LEU A 82 9.45 -28.33 9.24
C LEU A 82 8.35 -29.38 9.48
N SER A 83 8.67 -30.56 10.05
CA SER A 83 7.71 -31.66 10.21
C SER A 83 6.51 -31.29 11.10
N GLY A 84 6.76 -30.54 12.19
CA GLY A 84 5.70 -30.06 13.08
C GLY A 84 4.81 -29.01 12.41
N LEU A 85 5.40 -28.09 11.63
CA LEU A 85 4.64 -27.10 10.86
C LEU A 85 3.79 -27.76 9.76
N ASP A 86 4.36 -28.76 9.08
CA ASP A 86 3.64 -29.58 8.10
C ASP A 86 2.41 -30.23 8.73
N ALA A 87 2.55 -30.83 9.91
CA ALA A 87 1.43 -31.41 10.65
C ALA A 87 0.38 -30.35 11.06
N ALA A 88 0.79 -29.15 11.45
CA ALA A 88 -0.12 -28.06 11.78
C ALA A 88 -0.91 -27.58 10.56
N LEU A 89 -0.25 -27.41 9.41
CA LEU A 89 -0.87 -27.04 8.13
C LEU A 89 -1.86 -28.10 7.64
N ALA A 90 -1.52 -29.39 7.78
CA ALA A 90 -2.44 -30.49 7.49
C ALA A 90 -3.72 -30.42 8.34
N ARG A 91 -3.62 -30.04 9.61
CA ARG A 91 -4.80 -29.85 10.49
C ARG A 91 -5.59 -28.60 10.14
N LEU A 92 -4.93 -27.50 9.80
CA LEU A 92 -5.57 -26.25 9.37
C LEU A 92 -6.42 -26.47 8.12
N THR A 93 -5.91 -27.25 7.16
CA THR A 93 -6.54 -27.48 5.87
C THR A 93 -7.58 -28.60 5.85
N ALA A 94 -7.71 -29.38 6.94
CA ALA A 94 -8.63 -30.52 7.02
C ALA A 94 -10.10 -30.17 6.73
N ASP A 95 -10.52 -28.95 7.07
CA ASP A 95 -11.90 -28.48 6.88
C ASP A 95 -12.11 -27.74 5.55
N ASN A 96 -11.12 -27.73 4.64
CA ASN A 96 -11.14 -27.04 3.34
C ASN A 96 -11.51 -25.54 3.41
N ARG A 97 -11.25 -24.89 4.53
CA ARG A 97 -11.44 -23.45 4.69
C ARG A 97 -10.28 -22.70 4.04
N ALA A 98 -10.57 -21.54 3.47
CA ALA A 98 -9.53 -20.63 3.01
C ALA A 98 -8.67 -20.20 4.20
N ALA A 99 -7.35 -20.23 4.05
CA ALA A 99 -6.46 -19.85 5.12
C ALA A 99 -5.28 -19.02 4.63
N VAL A 100 -4.74 -18.19 5.53
CA VAL A 100 -3.51 -17.43 5.34
C VAL A 100 -2.50 -17.86 6.38
N CYS A 101 -1.31 -18.25 5.93
CA CYS A 101 -0.15 -18.45 6.79
C CYS A 101 0.69 -17.16 6.80
N VAL A 102 0.86 -16.56 7.98
CA VAL A 102 1.69 -15.38 8.20
C VAL A 102 3.02 -15.83 8.80
N SER A 103 4.12 -15.70 8.05
CA SER A 103 5.47 -16.05 8.49
C SER A 103 6.19 -14.82 9.04
N THR A 104 6.59 -14.81 10.32
CA THR A 104 7.14 -13.62 10.99
C THR A 104 8.66 -13.48 10.85
N CYS A 105 9.27 -12.62 11.68
CA CYS A 105 10.69 -12.26 11.62
C CYS A 105 11.63 -13.48 11.68
N VAL A 106 11.49 -14.33 12.70
CA VAL A 106 12.43 -15.43 12.95
C VAL A 106 12.43 -16.47 11.81
N PRO A 107 11.27 -17.00 11.34
CA PRO A 107 11.28 -17.90 10.19
C PRO A 107 11.91 -17.28 8.94
N SER A 108 11.73 -15.96 8.74
CA SER A 108 12.33 -15.23 7.62
C SER A 108 13.86 -15.08 7.75
N ILE A 109 14.36 -14.74 8.96
CA ILE A 109 15.82 -14.60 9.23
C ILE A 109 16.53 -15.94 9.08
N MET A 110 15.91 -17.00 9.57
CA MET A 110 16.46 -18.35 9.48
C MET A 110 16.29 -18.97 8.08
N HIS A 111 15.67 -18.23 7.14
CA HIS A 111 15.37 -18.71 5.79
C HIS A 111 14.67 -20.08 5.79
N LEU A 112 13.71 -20.26 6.71
CA LEU A 112 12.92 -21.48 6.77
C LEU A 112 12.09 -21.60 5.50
N ALA A 113 12.05 -22.79 4.90
CA ALA A 113 11.35 -23.06 3.64
C ALA A 113 9.82 -23.16 3.81
N VAL A 114 9.22 -22.23 4.57
CA VAL A 114 7.79 -22.16 4.85
C VAL A 114 7.00 -21.85 3.57
N PRO A 115 7.35 -20.84 2.75
CA PRO A 115 6.66 -20.57 1.50
C PRO A 115 6.69 -21.76 0.54
N GLU A 116 7.84 -22.43 0.41
CA GLU A 116 8.02 -23.59 -0.48
C GLU A 116 7.24 -24.80 0.00
N LEU A 117 7.18 -25.03 1.32
CA LEU A 117 6.35 -26.10 1.89
C LEU A 117 4.87 -25.88 1.54
N ILE A 118 4.37 -24.66 1.74
CA ILE A 118 2.98 -24.29 1.48
C ILE A 118 2.67 -24.38 -0.01
N ALA A 119 3.48 -23.76 -0.86
CA ALA A 119 3.28 -23.80 -2.31
C ALA A 119 3.25 -25.23 -2.87
N ARG A 120 4.05 -26.14 -2.31
CA ARG A 120 4.14 -27.54 -2.74
C ARG A 120 3.00 -28.42 -2.23
N LYS A 121 2.59 -28.28 -0.96
CA LYS A 121 1.67 -29.22 -0.30
C LYS A 121 0.29 -28.65 0.00
N TYR A 122 0.16 -27.34 0.13
CA TYR A 122 -1.05 -26.66 0.63
C TYR A 122 -1.44 -25.48 -0.27
N PRO A 123 -1.74 -25.71 -1.57
CA PRO A 123 -2.01 -24.62 -2.52
C PRO A 123 -3.28 -23.81 -2.21
N SER A 124 -4.14 -24.29 -1.31
CA SER A 124 -5.30 -23.55 -0.80
C SER A 124 -4.98 -22.56 0.32
N VAL A 125 -3.74 -22.58 0.83
CA VAL A 125 -3.25 -21.67 1.88
C VAL A 125 -2.41 -20.58 1.23
N ALA A 126 -2.83 -19.33 1.36
CA ALA A 126 -2.02 -18.19 0.97
C ALA A 126 -0.87 -18.02 1.97
N CYS A 127 0.36 -17.80 1.50
CA CYS A 127 1.51 -17.55 2.36
C CYS A 127 1.94 -16.10 2.24
N VAL A 128 2.10 -15.40 3.36
CA VAL A 128 2.59 -14.03 3.43
C VAL A 128 3.76 -13.97 4.40
N GLU A 129 4.93 -13.59 3.89
CA GLU A 129 6.07 -13.26 4.74
C GLU A 129 5.89 -11.83 5.29
N ALA A 130 5.87 -11.72 6.61
CA ALA A 130 5.62 -10.50 7.37
C ALA A 130 6.75 -10.16 8.37
N PRO A 131 8.04 -10.26 8.01
CA PRO A 131 9.12 -9.86 8.89
C PRO A 131 9.13 -8.34 9.10
N SER A 132 9.17 -7.90 10.36
CA SER A 132 9.15 -6.48 10.72
C SER A 132 10.39 -5.69 10.29
N PHE A 133 11.47 -6.38 9.91
CA PHE A 133 12.69 -5.75 9.40
C PHE A 133 12.71 -5.62 7.87
N GLN A 134 11.72 -6.18 7.15
CA GLN A 134 11.61 -6.00 5.70
C GLN A 134 10.45 -5.07 5.38
N GLY A 135 10.74 -3.97 4.69
CA GLY A 135 9.74 -2.99 4.29
C GLY A 135 10.10 -1.58 4.75
N ILE A 136 9.39 -0.58 4.22
CA ILE A 136 9.51 0.80 4.67
C ILE A 136 8.42 1.07 5.70
N SER A 137 7.21 0.56 5.45
CA SER A 137 6.07 0.63 6.36
C SER A 137 5.46 -0.76 6.57
N PRO A 138 4.98 -1.08 7.78
CA PRO A 138 4.23 -2.31 8.06
C PRO A 138 3.06 -2.56 7.11
N THR A 139 2.41 -1.49 6.66
CA THR A 139 1.28 -1.51 5.72
C THR A 139 1.65 -1.93 4.29
N ASP A 140 2.94 -1.96 3.95
CA ASP A 140 3.42 -2.50 2.66
C ASP A 140 3.06 -3.99 2.50
N SER A 141 2.87 -4.71 3.61
CA SER A 141 2.48 -6.13 3.63
C SER A 141 1.10 -6.40 3.02
N LEU A 142 0.21 -5.42 2.98
CA LEU A 142 -1.13 -5.57 2.43
C LEU A 142 -1.12 -5.84 0.92
N GLU A 143 -0.19 -5.23 0.19
CA GLU A 143 -0.02 -5.52 -1.24
C GLU A 143 0.34 -7.00 -1.47
N THR A 144 1.25 -7.54 -0.64
CA THR A 144 1.62 -8.97 -0.69
C THR A 144 0.44 -9.87 -0.32
N LEU A 145 -0.35 -9.50 0.68
CA LEU A 145 -1.53 -10.25 1.10
C LEU A 145 -2.53 -10.44 -0.04
N TYR A 146 -2.90 -9.35 -0.73
CA TYR A 146 -3.88 -9.42 -1.81
C TYR A 146 -3.38 -10.17 -3.04
N CYS A 147 -2.08 -10.07 -3.36
CA CYS A 147 -1.46 -10.94 -4.37
C CYS A 147 -1.57 -12.41 -3.94
N ALA A 148 -1.21 -12.75 -2.70
CA ALA A 148 -1.22 -14.13 -2.22
C ALA A 148 -2.63 -14.74 -2.17
N LEU A 149 -3.63 -14.00 -1.68
CA LEU A 149 -5.02 -14.44 -1.60
C LEU A 149 -5.66 -14.73 -2.96
N LEU A 150 -5.24 -13.98 -3.99
CA LEU A 150 -5.80 -14.07 -5.33
C LEU A 150 -4.84 -14.77 -6.32
N ALA A 151 -3.72 -15.31 -5.85
CA ALA A 151 -2.73 -15.97 -6.70
C ALA A 151 -3.40 -17.04 -7.59
N GLY A 152 -3.21 -16.94 -8.90
CA GLY A 152 -3.80 -17.85 -9.89
C GLY A 152 -5.31 -17.73 -10.09
N ALA A 153 -6.03 -16.89 -9.32
CA ALA A 153 -7.46 -16.66 -9.55
C ALA A 153 -7.67 -15.97 -10.91
N PRO A 154 -8.63 -16.43 -11.73
CA PRO A 154 -8.91 -15.80 -13.02
C PRO A 154 -9.59 -14.44 -12.84
N ALA A 155 -9.32 -13.51 -13.76
CA ALA A 155 -9.90 -12.17 -13.80
C ALA A 155 -10.60 -11.92 -15.15
N GLY A 156 -11.55 -10.97 -15.20
CA GLY A 156 -12.12 -10.50 -16.46
C GLY A 156 -13.09 -11.45 -17.16
N GLN A 157 -13.83 -12.26 -16.41
CA GLN A 157 -14.79 -13.23 -16.93
C GLN A 157 -16.14 -12.62 -17.31
N ASP A 158 -16.53 -11.54 -16.64
CA ASP A 158 -17.85 -10.92 -16.73
C ASP A 158 -17.74 -9.51 -17.32
N ALA A 159 -18.80 -9.03 -17.98
CA ALA A 159 -18.90 -7.62 -18.33
C ALA A 159 -19.09 -6.76 -17.08
N GLY A 160 -18.46 -5.58 -17.03
CA GLY A 160 -18.65 -4.61 -15.96
C GLY A 160 -17.36 -3.98 -15.46
N VAL A 161 -17.52 -3.09 -14.47
CA VAL A 161 -16.45 -2.34 -13.83
C VAL A 161 -16.42 -2.66 -12.34
N ALA A 162 -15.28 -3.06 -11.83
CA ALA A 162 -15.01 -3.23 -10.40
C ALA A 162 -14.11 -2.10 -9.89
N VAL A 163 -14.43 -1.57 -8.71
CA VAL A 163 -13.63 -0.54 -8.03
C VAL A 163 -12.97 -1.14 -6.79
N TRP A 164 -11.69 -0.83 -6.58
CA TRP A 164 -10.87 -1.34 -5.48
C TRP A 164 -10.35 -0.17 -4.61
N ASP A 165 -11.19 0.31 -3.70
CA ASP A 165 -10.97 1.50 -2.87
C ASP A 165 -10.94 1.20 -1.36
N GLU A 166 -11.66 0.17 -0.92
CA GLU A 166 -11.81 -0.20 0.48
C GLU A 166 -11.44 -1.66 0.76
N ALA A 167 -11.25 -1.97 2.04
CA ALA A 167 -11.12 -3.34 2.52
C ALA A 167 -12.34 -4.15 2.07
N PRO A 168 -12.15 -5.38 1.58
CA PRO A 168 -13.25 -6.23 1.19
C PRO A 168 -13.96 -6.78 2.43
N ALA A 169 -15.25 -7.11 2.28
CA ALA A 169 -16.01 -7.81 3.31
C ALA A 169 -15.64 -9.30 3.47
N GLY A 170 -14.61 -9.79 2.75
CA GLY A 170 -14.20 -11.20 2.71
C GLY A 170 -13.58 -11.64 1.39
N LEU A 171 -12.97 -12.83 1.39
CA LEU A 171 -12.35 -13.46 0.23
C LEU A 171 -13.37 -13.81 -0.86
N ALA A 172 -14.58 -14.21 -0.48
CA ALA A 172 -15.64 -14.45 -1.45
C ALA A 172 -15.98 -13.16 -2.24
N ALA A 173 -16.07 -12.02 -1.54
CA ALA A 173 -16.32 -10.72 -2.15
C ALA A 173 -15.16 -10.27 -3.05
N LEU A 174 -13.90 -10.51 -2.64
CA LEU A 174 -12.72 -10.27 -3.48
C LEU A 174 -12.78 -11.06 -4.78
N ARG A 175 -13.06 -12.37 -4.70
CA ARG A 175 -13.14 -13.25 -5.88
C ARG A 175 -14.27 -12.85 -6.81
N ALA A 176 -15.43 -12.49 -6.27
CA ALA A 176 -16.54 -11.97 -7.07
C ALA A 176 -16.15 -10.67 -7.80
N ARG A 177 -15.47 -9.75 -7.10
CA ARG A 177 -14.99 -8.48 -7.68
C ARG A 177 -13.96 -8.69 -8.80
N LEU A 178 -13.12 -9.73 -8.69
CA LEU A 178 -12.12 -10.09 -9.71
C LEU A 178 -12.73 -10.53 -11.05
N ARG A 179 -14.00 -10.96 -11.05
CA ARG A 179 -14.66 -11.42 -12.28
C ARG A 179 -14.96 -10.29 -13.26
N ALA A 180 -15.04 -9.03 -12.83
CA ALA A 180 -15.33 -7.90 -13.71
C ALA A 180 -14.28 -7.73 -14.83
N GLY A 181 -14.70 -7.31 -16.02
CA GLY A 181 -13.84 -7.10 -17.19
C GLY A 181 -12.87 -5.93 -17.07
N VAL A 182 -13.26 -4.90 -16.29
CA VAL A 182 -12.47 -3.71 -16.03
C VAL A 182 -12.31 -3.50 -14.53
N HIS A 183 -11.10 -3.18 -14.09
CA HIS A 183 -10.75 -2.95 -12.69
C HIS A 183 -10.15 -1.56 -12.51
N ILE A 184 -10.70 -0.77 -11.59
CA ILE A 184 -10.21 0.56 -11.22
C ILE A 184 -9.64 0.48 -9.81
N VAL A 185 -8.34 0.64 -9.66
CA VAL A 185 -7.64 0.54 -8.37
C VAL A 185 -7.45 1.93 -7.78
N ARG A 186 -8.03 2.16 -6.60
CA ARG A 186 -8.07 3.45 -5.88
C ARG A 186 -7.46 3.39 -4.49
N SER A 187 -6.99 2.23 -4.07
CA SER A 187 -6.32 2.00 -2.79
C SER A 187 -4.95 1.36 -3.00
N ARG A 188 -3.97 1.84 -2.23
CA ARG A 188 -2.59 1.34 -2.26
C ARG A 188 -2.51 -0.16 -2.06
N ARG A 189 -3.38 -0.70 -1.21
CA ARG A 189 -3.44 -2.12 -0.84
C ARG A 189 -3.53 -3.05 -2.05
N PHE A 190 -4.09 -2.59 -3.16
CA PHE A 190 -4.29 -3.40 -4.37
C PHE A 190 -3.30 -3.07 -5.51
N LEU A 191 -2.32 -2.18 -5.29
CA LEU A 191 -1.36 -1.81 -6.34
C LEU A 191 -0.43 -2.97 -6.71
N GLY A 192 -0.04 -3.80 -5.74
CA GLY A 192 0.71 -5.04 -6.01
C GLY A 192 -0.05 -5.96 -6.96
N LEU A 193 -1.35 -6.17 -6.68
CA LEU A 193 -2.24 -6.97 -7.52
C LEU A 193 -2.38 -6.36 -8.92
N LEU A 194 -2.61 -5.05 -9.04
CA LEU A 194 -2.65 -4.36 -10.34
C LEU A 194 -1.40 -4.65 -11.17
N ARG A 195 -0.21 -4.45 -10.59
CA ARG A 195 1.07 -4.66 -11.28
C ARG A 195 1.27 -6.11 -11.69
N GLU A 196 0.82 -7.07 -10.88
CA GLU A 196 0.88 -8.50 -11.20
C GLU A 196 -0.02 -8.82 -12.41
N ARG A 197 -1.26 -8.31 -12.41
CA ARG A 197 -2.25 -8.60 -13.46
C ARG A 197 -1.95 -7.91 -14.78
N GLU A 198 -1.47 -6.67 -14.74
CA GLU A 198 -0.95 -5.98 -15.93
C GLU A 198 0.19 -6.79 -16.57
N ARG A 199 1.15 -7.26 -15.77
CA ARG A 199 2.27 -8.10 -16.26
C ARG A 199 1.81 -9.43 -16.84
N ALA A 200 0.74 -10.01 -16.30
CA ALA A 200 0.13 -11.23 -16.82
C ALA A 200 -0.78 -11.00 -18.04
N GLY A 201 -1.07 -9.74 -18.41
CA GLY A 201 -2.03 -9.40 -19.46
C GLY A 201 -3.48 -9.81 -19.14
N ALA A 202 -3.83 -9.90 -17.85
CA ALA A 202 -5.09 -10.47 -17.39
C ALA A 202 -6.16 -9.39 -17.14
N GLY A 203 -6.98 -9.07 -18.15
CA GLY A 203 -8.04 -8.07 -18.06
C GLY A 203 -7.54 -6.62 -18.16
N VAL A 204 -8.47 -5.65 -18.03
CA VAL A 204 -8.12 -4.21 -18.06
C VAL A 204 -8.01 -3.69 -16.64
N TRP A 205 -6.82 -3.27 -16.22
CA TRP A 205 -6.55 -2.71 -14.90
C TRP A 205 -6.13 -1.24 -15.05
N LEU A 206 -6.80 -0.36 -14.32
CA LEU A 206 -6.56 1.07 -14.32
C LEU A 206 -6.11 1.50 -12.93
N ASP A 207 -4.95 2.14 -12.87
CA ASP A 207 -4.43 2.78 -11.66
C ASP A 207 -5.11 4.15 -11.50
N ASP A 208 -6.10 4.25 -10.63
CA ASP A 208 -6.72 5.52 -10.19
C ASP A 208 -6.36 5.78 -8.71
N TYR A 209 -5.18 5.34 -8.28
CA TYR A 209 -4.56 5.76 -7.02
C TYR A 209 -3.46 6.78 -7.29
N SER A 210 -2.66 6.54 -8.33
CA SER A 210 -1.67 7.47 -8.86
C SER A 210 -2.31 8.68 -9.53
N PHE A 211 -1.56 9.79 -9.57
CA PHE A 211 -1.87 10.91 -10.44
C PHE A 211 -1.20 10.74 -11.81
N HIS A 212 -2.01 10.89 -12.86
CA HIS A 212 -1.59 10.70 -14.25
C HIS A 212 -1.65 12.00 -15.05
N PRO A 213 -0.95 12.10 -16.19
CA PRO A 213 -1.13 13.24 -17.08
C PRO A 213 -2.57 13.32 -17.63
N LEU A 214 -3.00 14.51 -18.04
CA LEU A 214 -4.39 14.78 -18.43
C LEU A 214 -4.85 13.97 -19.65
N ASP A 215 -3.96 13.62 -20.58
CA ASP A 215 -4.28 12.75 -21.72
C ASP A 215 -4.70 11.34 -21.27
N TRP A 216 -4.12 10.85 -20.17
CA TRP A 216 -4.53 9.59 -19.58
C TRP A 216 -5.95 9.67 -19.02
N TYR A 217 -6.29 10.73 -18.28
CA TYR A 217 -7.66 10.90 -17.79
C TYR A 217 -8.66 11.09 -18.93
N ALA A 218 -8.29 11.82 -19.99
CA ALA A 218 -9.13 11.99 -21.18
C ALA A 218 -9.45 10.65 -21.86
N ARG A 219 -8.47 9.73 -21.97
CA ARG A 219 -8.69 8.38 -22.52
C ARG A 219 -9.62 7.52 -21.68
N HIS A 220 -9.77 7.80 -20.38
CA HIS A 220 -10.52 6.97 -19.43
C HIS A 220 -11.70 7.70 -18.77
N VAL A 221 -12.12 8.85 -19.31
CA VAL A 221 -13.13 9.73 -18.71
C VAL A 221 -14.45 9.00 -18.42
N GLU A 222 -14.92 8.19 -19.37
CA GLU A 222 -16.15 7.42 -19.24
C GLU A 222 -16.02 6.30 -18.22
N THR A 223 -14.90 5.56 -18.27
CA THR A 223 -14.63 4.44 -17.36
C THR A 223 -14.49 4.90 -15.92
N LEU A 224 -13.78 6.01 -15.68
CA LEU A 224 -13.59 6.60 -14.36
C LEU A 224 -14.82 7.38 -13.86
N ARG A 225 -15.81 7.60 -14.72
CA ARG A 225 -17.02 8.40 -14.46
C ARG A 225 -16.68 9.79 -13.93
N LEU A 226 -15.75 10.49 -14.58
CA LEU A 226 -15.38 11.83 -14.17
C LEU A 226 -16.57 12.79 -14.35
N PRO A 227 -16.85 13.69 -13.38
CA PRO A 227 -17.87 14.72 -13.55
C PRO A 227 -17.61 15.60 -14.78
N GLY A 228 -18.67 16.05 -15.44
CA GLY A 228 -18.54 17.00 -16.55
C GLY A 228 -17.81 18.28 -16.12
N GLY A 229 -16.90 18.77 -16.96
CA GLY A 229 -16.07 19.95 -16.66
C GLY A 229 -14.85 19.66 -15.77
N ALA A 230 -14.69 18.43 -15.24
CA ALA A 230 -13.59 18.11 -14.34
C ALA A 230 -12.23 18.18 -15.06
N LEU A 231 -12.12 17.67 -16.28
CA LEU A 231 -10.88 17.68 -17.05
C LEU A 231 -10.45 19.12 -17.40
N GLU A 232 -11.41 19.93 -17.83
CA GLU A 232 -11.19 21.35 -18.15
C GLU A 232 -10.73 22.13 -16.91
N ALA A 233 -11.33 21.86 -15.75
CA ALA A 233 -10.92 22.45 -14.49
C ALA A 233 -9.50 22.00 -14.07
N MET A 234 -9.21 20.69 -14.17
CA MET A 234 -7.88 20.16 -13.86
C MET A 234 -6.81 20.79 -14.77
N ASP A 235 -7.10 20.92 -16.06
CA ASP A 235 -6.21 21.53 -17.05
C ASP A 235 -5.94 23.01 -16.76
N ALA A 236 -6.99 23.79 -16.51
CA ALA A 236 -6.86 25.20 -16.16
C ALA A 236 -6.03 25.42 -14.88
N LEU A 237 -6.33 24.69 -13.81
CA LEU A 237 -5.61 24.77 -12.52
C LEU A 237 -4.16 24.30 -12.66
N THR A 238 -3.93 23.23 -13.40
CA THR A 238 -2.58 22.71 -13.65
C THR A 238 -1.72 23.73 -14.40
N ARG A 239 -2.26 24.37 -15.44
CA ARG A 239 -1.56 25.45 -16.17
C ARG A 239 -1.27 26.66 -15.28
N ALA A 240 -2.23 27.06 -14.45
CA ALA A 240 -2.04 28.17 -13.51
C ALA A 240 -0.88 27.88 -12.56
N LEU A 241 -0.85 26.69 -11.94
CA LEU A 241 0.24 26.28 -11.05
C LEU A 241 1.58 26.09 -11.78
N ALA A 242 1.58 25.58 -13.01
CA ALA A 242 2.80 25.41 -13.79
C ALA A 242 3.43 26.75 -14.19
N ALA A 243 2.62 27.79 -14.38
CA ALA A 243 3.09 29.14 -14.66
C ALA A 243 3.60 29.89 -13.41
N ARG A 244 3.40 29.33 -12.20
CA ARG A 244 3.91 29.93 -10.96
C ARG A 244 5.41 29.73 -10.81
N GLY A 245 5.99 30.53 -9.91
CA GLY A 245 7.36 30.35 -9.47
C GLY A 245 7.58 29.03 -8.71
N PRO A 246 8.78 28.86 -8.12
CA PRO A 246 9.11 27.68 -7.31
C PRO A 246 8.05 27.32 -6.26
N LEU A 247 7.73 26.03 -6.15
CA LEU A 247 6.72 25.49 -5.22
C LEU A 247 7.36 24.58 -4.17
N ALA A 248 6.90 24.71 -2.93
CA ALA A 248 7.14 23.79 -1.81
C ALA A 248 5.82 23.11 -1.47
N LEU A 249 5.80 21.78 -1.34
CA LEU A 249 4.58 21.03 -1.05
C LEU A 249 4.68 20.33 0.29
N ARG A 250 3.63 20.39 1.11
CA ARG A 250 3.52 19.66 2.37
C ARG A 250 2.17 19.02 2.55
N GLY A 251 2.15 17.82 3.13
CA GLY A 251 0.94 17.15 3.57
C GLY A 251 0.74 15.78 2.90
N PRO A 252 -0.42 15.14 3.11
CA PRO A 252 -0.70 13.84 2.52
C PRO A 252 -0.65 13.89 0.99
N PHE A 253 -0.10 12.86 0.35
CA PHE A 253 0.07 12.78 -1.10
C PHE A 253 0.92 13.89 -1.75
N ALA A 254 1.62 14.74 -0.98
CA ALA A 254 2.46 15.81 -1.54
C ALA A 254 3.52 15.27 -2.52
N TYR A 255 4.09 14.08 -2.26
CA TYR A 255 5.04 13.43 -3.18
C TYR A 255 4.43 13.05 -4.54
N GLU A 256 3.17 12.62 -4.54
CA GLU A 256 2.45 12.22 -5.73
C GLU A 256 2.02 13.44 -6.53
N PHE A 257 1.54 14.47 -5.83
CA PHE A 257 1.16 15.74 -6.43
C PHE A 257 2.36 16.48 -7.01
N ALA A 258 3.49 16.49 -6.30
CA ALA A 258 4.75 17.06 -6.81
C ALA A 258 5.17 16.39 -8.12
N LEU A 259 5.08 15.06 -8.21
CA LEU A 259 5.43 14.33 -9.42
C LEU A 259 4.49 14.66 -10.59
N TYR A 260 3.19 14.79 -10.33
CA TYR A 260 2.22 15.27 -11.31
C TYR A 260 2.56 16.67 -11.82
N LEU A 261 2.78 17.62 -10.90
CA LEU A 261 3.08 19.02 -11.23
C LEU A 261 4.40 19.16 -12.00
N CYS A 262 5.45 18.43 -11.62
CA CYS A 262 6.72 18.41 -12.36
C CYS A 262 6.53 17.94 -13.81
N ARG A 263 5.70 16.90 -14.03
CA ARG A 263 5.38 16.41 -15.38
C ARG A 263 4.58 17.42 -16.20
N ALA A 264 3.80 18.26 -15.53
CA ALA A 264 3.08 19.37 -16.13
C ALA A 264 3.94 20.64 -16.33
N GLY A 265 5.22 20.61 -15.94
CA GLY A 265 6.16 21.72 -16.13
C GLY A 265 6.29 22.69 -14.97
N ALA A 266 5.62 22.44 -13.83
CA ALA A 266 5.78 23.27 -12.64
C ALA A 266 7.15 23.07 -11.97
N GLN A 267 7.66 24.12 -11.33
CA GLN A 267 8.95 24.10 -10.65
C GLN A 267 8.78 23.70 -9.17
N VAL A 268 8.78 22.41 -8.85
CA VAL A 268 8.79 21.96 -7.46
C VAL A 268 10.23 21.91 -6.93
N ARG A 269 10.46 22.40 -5.71
CA ARG A 269 11.78 22.39 -5.04
C ARG A 269 11.82 21.54 -3.80
N ARG A 270 10.76 21.57 -3.00
CA ARG A 270 10.68 20.85 -1.73
C ARG A 270 9.38 20.10 -1.60
N VAL A 271 9.46 18.90 -1.02
CA VAL A 271 8.30 18.06 -0.75
C VAL A 271 8.41 17.50 0.66
N SER A 272 7.39 17.70 1.47
CA SER A 272 7.27 17.15 2.82
C SER A 272 5.99 16.35 2.95
N PHE A 273 6.05 15.15 3.51
CA PHE A 273 4.87 14.30 3.68
C PHE A 273 5.10 13.32 4.83
N GLY A 274 4.02 12.81 5.41
CA GLY A 274 4.07 11.69 6.36
C GLY A 274 3.66 10.38 5.70
N ASP A 275 3.60 9.29 6.48
CA ASP A 275 3.27 7.93 5.99
C ASP A 275 4.22 7.44 4.88
N PHE A 276 5.52 7.41 5.20
CA PHE A 276 6.52 6.92 4.25
C PHE A 276 6.44 5.39 4.11
N HIS A 277 6.15 4.94 2.90
CA HIS A 277 5.94 3.53 2.57
C HIS A 277 6.58 3.20 1.21
N ARG A 278 6.62 1.92 0.81
CA ARG A 278 7.32 1.48 -0.41
C ARG A 278 6.88 2.24 -1.66
N TYR A 279 5.56 2.36 -1.86
CA TYR A 279 5.04 3.11 -3.01
C TYR A 279 5.49 4.58 -2.99
N ALA A 280 5.39 5.30 -1.86
CA ALA A 280 5.82 6.69 -1.77
C ALA A 280 7.30 6.87 -2.10
N TYR A 281 8.15 5.95 -1.61
CA TYR A 281 9.56 5.88 -1.98
C TYR A 281 9.76 5.72 -3.50
N GLU A 282 9.09 4.76 -4.13
CA GLU A 282 9.18 4.53 -5.58
C GLU A 282 8.74 5.76 -6.39
N ARG A 283 7.75 6.51 -5.90
CA ARG A 283 7.29 7.76 -6.54
C ARG A 283 8.29 8.89 -6.35
N CYS A 284 8.85 9.04 -5.15
CA CYS A 284 9.91 10.01 -4.88
C CYS A 284 11.09 9.80 -5.84
N LEU A 285 11.53 8.56 -6.08
CA LEU A 285 12.64 8.30 -6.99
C LEU A 285 12.41 8.77 -8.44
N LYS A 286 11.14 8.91 -8.85
CA LYS A 286 10.73 9.42 -10.17
C LYS A 286 10.71 10.95 -10.26
N LEU A 287 10.85 11.66 -9.13
CA LEU A 287 10.96 13.10 -9.12
C LEU A 287 12.27 13.57 -9.81
N PRO A 288 12.25 14.76 -10.44
CA PRO A 288 13.44 15.40 -10.98
C PRO A 288 14.58 15.52 -9.96
N GLU A 289 15.81 15.54 -10.46
CA GLU A 289 16.99 15.82 -9.64
C GLU A 289 16.94 17.26 -9.10
N GLY A 290 17.53 17.48 -7.91
CA GLY A 290 17.54 18.78 -7.24
C GLY A 290 16.33 19.07 -6.35
N ILE A 291 15.31 18.21 -6.35
CA ILE A 291 14.20 18.29 -5.38
C ILE A 291 14.66 17.74 -4.04
N LEU A 292 14.31 18.46 -2.96
CA LEU A 292 14.53 18.02 -1.60
C LEU A 292 13.25 17.39 -1.03
N VAL A 293 13.39 16.30 -0.29
CA VAL A 293 12.29 15.53 0.27
C VAL A 293 12.45 15.38 1.79
N CYS A 294 11.35 15.51 2.51
CA CYS A 294 11.25 15.21 3.95
C CYS A 294 10.10 14.21 4.18
N PRO A 295 10.39 12.91 4.40
CA PRO A 295 9.37 11.87 4.58
C PRO A 295 8.75 11.81 5.99
N GLU A 296 9.15 12.72 6.88
CA GLU A 296 8.69 12.79 8.29
C GLU A 296 7.73 13.96 8.54
N ASN A 297 7.07 14.45 7.49
CA ASN A 297 6.15 15.60 7.54
C ASN A 297 6.77 16.87 8.18
N GLY A 298 8.05 17.12 7.90
CA GLY A 298 8.77 18.30 8.36
C GLY A 298 8.08 19.61 7.93
N VAL A 299 8.22 20.63 8.77
CA VAL A 299 7.65 21.96 8.51
C VAL A 299 8.31 22.57 7.28
N LEU A 300 7.51 23.22 6.43
CA LEU A 300 8.03 24.05 5.33
C LEU A 300 8.37 25.43 5.87
N GLU A 301 9.64 25.65 6.18
CA GLU A 301 10.13 27.00 6.46
C GLU A 301 10.00 27.89 5.21
N ALA A 302 9.66 29.16 5.42
CA ALA A 302 9.50 30.13 4.34
C ALA A 302 10.85 30.38 3.65
N VAL A 303 10.87 30.26 2.32
CA VAL A 303 12.03 30.53 1.49
C VAL A 303 11.67 31.62 0.48
N PRO A 304 12.42 32.73 0.38
CA PRO A 304 12.12 33.80 -0.57
C PRO A 304 12.01 33.29 -2.02
N GLY A 305 10.92 33.67 -2.70
CA GLY A 305 10.66 33.27 -4.07
C GLY A 305 10.06 31.87 -4.24
N GLU A 306 9.78 31.15 -3.15
CA GLU A 306 9.07 29.87 -3.16
C GLU A 306 7.67 30.02 -2.55
N THR A 307 6.65 29.48 -3.21
CA THR A 307 5.28 29.41 -2.68
C THR A 307 5.08 28.09 -1.94
N ALA A 308 4.74 28.16 -0.65
CA ALA A 308 4.48 26.99 0.17
C ALA A 308 3.00 26.59 0.08
N LEU A 309 2.74 25.35 -0.32
CA LEU A 309 1.44 24.71 -0.39
C LEU A 309 1.35 23.70 0.75
N ASP A 310 0.73 24.09 1.87
CA ASP A 310 0.54 23.22 3.04
C ASP A 310 -0.88 22.64 3.07
N PHE A 311 -0.98 21.36 2.74
CA PHE A 311 -2.21 20.56 2.74
C PHE A 311 -2.45 19.82 4.05
N THR A 312 -1.59 20.01 5.07
CA THR A 312 -1.76 19.35 6.37
C THR A 312 -3.12 19.65 7.02
N PRO A 313 -3.68 20.88 6.96
CA PRO A 313 -5.03 21.16 7.49
C PRO A 313 -6.13 20.32 6.84
N ASP A 314 -5.92 19.89 5.59
CA ASP A 314 -6.92 19.16 4.79
C ASP A 314 -6.71 17.63 4.84
N SER A 315 -5.92 17.14 5.80
CA SER A 315 -5.46 15.74 5.81
C SER A 315 -6.59 14.71 5.83
N GLU A 316 -7.64 14.95 6.63
CA GLU A 316 -8.79 14.04 6.70
C GLU A 316 -9.57 13.99 5.40
N GLU A 317 -9.74 15.13 4.73
CA GLU A 317 -10.46 15.21 3.47
C GLU A 317 -9.68 14.52 2.35
N ILE A 318 -8.37 14.77 2.25
CA ILE A 318 -7.48 14.10 1.30
C ILE A 318 -7.48 12.58 1.50
N ALA A 319 -7.54 12.13 2.76
CA ALA A 319 -7.61 10.72 3.12
C ALA A 319 -8.95 10.07 2.77
N ARG A 320 -10.05 10.83 2.62
CA ARG A 320 -11.36 10.32 2.17
C ARG A 320 -11.52 10.33 0.66
N LEU A 321 -10.94 11.31 -0.02
CA LEU A 321 -10.96 11.39 -1.49
C LEU A 321 -10.15 10.25 -2.12
N ARG A 322 -10.47 9.91 -3.37
CA ARG A 322 -9.83 8.82 -4.14
C ARG A 322 -9.54 9.28 -5.57
N GLY A 323 -8.46 8.75 -6.14
CA GLY A 323 -8.08 8.93 -7.55
C GLY A 323 -8.14 10.35 -8.07
N SER A 324 -8.72 10.49 -9.27
CA SER A 324 -8.94 11.78 -9.94
C SER A 324 -9.62 12.83 -9.07
N GLY A 325 -10.55 12.44 -8.18
CA GLY A 325 -11.21 13.34 -7.25
C GLY A 325 -10.24 13.97 -6.24
N ARG A 326 -9.25 13.18 -5.77
CA ARG A 326 -8.18 13.69 -4.90
C ARG A 326 -7.28 14.68 -5.63
N LEU A 327 -6.92 14.40 -6.89
CA LEU A 327 -6.11 15.31 -7.70
C LEU A 327 -6.82 16.65 -7.93
N LEU A 328 -8.09 16.61 -8.33
CA LEU A 328 -8.88 17.83 -8.55
C LEU A 328 -9.01 18.66 -7.26
N PHE A 329 -9.19 18.02 -6.11
CA PHE A 329 -9.19 18.70 -4.82
C PHE A 329 -7.85 19.40 -4.53
N LEU A 330 -6.72 18.69 -4.66
CA LEU A 330 -5.40 19.28 -4.43
C LEU A 330 -5.11 20.44 -5.37
N LEU A 331 -5.52 20.35 -6.64
CA LEU A 331 -5.40 21.43 -7.61
C LEU A 331 -6.18 22.68 -7.20
N ARG A 332 -7.45 22.51 -6.78
CA ARG A 332 -8.29 23.63 -6.31
C ARG A 332 -7.70 24.25 -5.05
N ARG A 333 -7.32 23.40 -4.10
CA ARG A 333 -6.77 23.84 -2.81
C ARG A 333 -5.44 24.56 -2.97
N ALA A 334 -4.58 24.08 -3.87
CA ALA A 334 -3.32 24.74 -4.19
C ALA A 334 -3.55 26.16 -4.73
N GLU A 335 -4.53 26.33 -5.61
CA GLU A 335 -4.88 27.64 -6.15
C GLU A 335 -5.46 28.56 -5.07
N GLU A 336 -6.33 28.06 -4.19
CA GLU A 336 -6.84 28.81 -3.03
C GLU A 336 -5.73 29.29 -2.08
N ILE A 337 -4.75 28.45 -1.77
CA ILE A 337 -3.61 28.82 -0.91
C ILE A 337 -2.77 29.93 -1.54
N CYS A 338 -2.76 30.00 -2.87
CA CYS A 338 -1.96 30.96 -3.61
C CYS A 338 -2.62 32.34 -3.80
N HIS A 339 -3.89 32.52 -3.43
CA HIS A 339 -4.63 33.79 -3.48
C HIS A 339 -4.88 34.33 -2.08
#